data_AF-A0A8J2MXR0-F1
#
_entry.id   AF-A0A8J2MXR0-F1
#
_cell.length_a   1.000
_cell.length_b   1.000
_cell.length_c   1.000
_cell.angle_alpha   90.00
_cell.angle_beta   90.00
_cell.angle_gamma   90.00
#
_symmetry.space_group_name_H-M   'P 1'
#
loop_
_entity.id
_entity.type
_entity.pdbx_description
1 polymer ?
#
loop_
_entity_poly.entity_id
_entity_poly.type
_entity_poly.pdbx_seq_one_letter_code
_entity_poly.pdbx_strand_id
1 'polypeptide(L)'
;MDGHKRARAIKSEIENNISVLMPQDKKTSTRRNDKEDLENNIIKTLRQEQKLTWNEIANYLNQERLNKGEAATFTDAAVYSRFVRNAPRIATSVGEIGFDPKDYMHLRHPNQYTQTEGTGGISKAGKKRVKNYDNATELKANIRQLVAAEVQDNGLDDAEKTEQLMEAVAKCERNFWKYVADEMERATTKMYDPEVLASRYHAI
;
A
#
# COMPACT_ATOMS: atom_id res chain seq x y z
N MET A 1 -29.75 1.80 -17.26
CA MET A 1 -29.43 2.42 -15.96
C MET A 1 -28.60 3.65 -16.24
N ASP A 2 -29.11 4.81 -15.85
CA ASP A 2 -28.73 6.13 -16.34
C ASP A 2 -27.46 6.64 -15.62
N GLY A 3 -26.34 6.77 -16.33
CA GLY A 3 -25.03 7.13 -15.76
C GLY A 3 -25.06 8.45 -14.98
N HIS A 4 -25.85 9.41 -15.47
CA HIS A 4 -26.04 10.68 -14.80
C HIS A 4 -26.79 10.58 -13.47
N LYS A 5 -27.67 9.59 -13.28
CA LYS A 5 -28.31 9.35 -11.97
C LYS A 5 -27.31 8.80 -10.95
N ARG A 6 -26.36 7.96 -11.39
CA ARG A 6 -25.27 7.47 -10.54
C ARG A 6 -24.29 8.59 -10.17
N ALA A 7 -23.90 9.43 -11.14
CA ALA A 7 -23.05 10.58 -10.88
C ALA A 7 -23.69 11.59 -9.91
N ARG A 8 -25.01 11.85 -10.03
CA ARG A 8 -25.74 12.71 -9.08
C ARG A 8 -25.83 12.08 -7.68
N ALA A 9 -26.00 10.76 -7.59
CA ALA A 9 -25.97 10.05 -6.31
C ALA A 9 -24.58 10.16 -5.65
N ILE A 10 -23.51 9.93 -6.41
CA ILE A 10 -22.12 10.07 -5.95
C ILE A 10 -21.82 11.51 -5.53
N LYS A 11 -22.27 12.51 -6.30
CA LYS A 11 -22.13 13.92 -5.94
C LYS A 11 -22.85 14.25 -4.62
N SER A 12 -24.08 13.78 -4.44
CA SER A 12 -24.82 13.97 -3.19
C SER A 12 -24.18 13.22 -2.01
N GLU A 13 -23.54 12.08 -2.27
CA GLU A 13 -22.78 11.33 -1.28
C GLU A 13 -21.49 12.06 -0.89
N ILE A 14 -20.85 12.78 -1.81
CA ILE A 14 -19.67 13.63 -1.57
C ILE A 14 -20.05 14.92 -0.83
N GLU A 15 -21.15 15.58 -1.21
CA GLU A 15 -21.64 16.77 -0.49
C GLU A 15 -22.03 16.45 0.96
N ASN A 16 -22.58 15.25 1.20
CA ASN A 16 -22.81 14.73 2.56
C ASN A 16 -21.53 14.19 3.24
N ASN A 17 -20.51 13.80 2.47
CA ASN A 17 -19.16 13.43 2.92
C ASN A 17 -18.16 14.59 2.87
N ILE A 18 -18.62 15.85 2.88
CA ILE A 18 -17.84 17.01 3.36
C ILE A 18 -17.65 16.83 4.89
N SER A 19 -17.04 15.71 5.24
CA SER A 19 -16.58 15.25 6.54
C SER A 19 -15.14 15.68 6.77
N VAL A 20 -14.56 16.46 5.85
CA VAL A 20 -13.40 17.29 6.14
C VAL A 20 -13.70 18.26 7.30
N LEU A 21 -14.96 18.48 7.67
CA LEU A 21 -15.36 19.29 8.84
C LEU A 21 -16.09 18.51 9.94
N MET A 22 -16.34 17.21 9.78
CA MET A 22 -17.03 16.43 10.82
C MET A 22 -16.08 15.34 11.35
N PRO A 23 -15.85 15.27 12.68
CA PRO A 23 -15.06 14.21 13.27
C PRO A 23 -15.73 12.88 12.98
N GLN A 24 -15.08 12.02 12.20
CA GLN A 24 -15.62 10.70 11.90
C GLN A 24 -15.49 9.80 13.14
N ASP A 25 -16.61 9.25 13.59
CA ASP A 25 -16.63 8.18 14.60
C ASP A 25 -15.89 6.95 14.04
N LYS A 26 -14.76 6.63 14.66
CA LYS A 26 -13.88 5.52 14.28
C LYS A 26 -14.65 4.20 14.28
N LYS A 27 -15.08 3.74 13.10
CA LYS A 27 -15.46 2.33 12.89
C LYS A 27 -14.18 1.49 12.80
N THR A 28 -13.69 1.04 13.95
CA THR A 28 -12.63 0.05 14.05
C THR A 28 -13.15 -1.30 13.56
N SER A 29 -12.85 -1.64 12.31
CA SER A 29 -12.79 -3.06 11.92
C SER A 29 -11.67 -3.69 12.74
N THR A 30 -12.03 -4.48 13.74
CA THR A 30 -11.12 -5.25 14.59
C THR A 30 -10.54 -6.42 13.80
N ARG A 31 -9.80 -6.13 12.73
CA ARG A 31 -8.83 -7.08 12.21
C ARG A 31 -7.75 -7.19 13.28
N ARG A 32 -7.55 -8.40 13.81
CA ARG A 32 -6.54 -8.70 14.83
C ARG A 32 -5.23 -8.04 14.42
N ASN A 33 -4.77 -7.11 15.25
CA ASN A 33 -3.59 -6.31 14.94
C ASN A 33 -2.38 -7.19 15.23
N ASP A 34 -1.94 -7.98 14.24
CA ASP A 34 -0.79 -8.90 14.36
C ASP A 34 0.51 -8.16 14.79
N LYS A 35 0.49 -6.83 14.82
CA LYS A 35 1.52 -5.92 15.35
C LYS A 35 1.66 -5.98 16.88
N GLU A 36 0.66 -6.46 17.61
CA GLU A 36 0.61 -6.47 19.08
C GLU A 36 1.18 -7.74 19.72
N ASP A 37 1.43 -8.79 18.94
CA ASP A 37 2.00 -10.03 19.44
C ASP A 37 3.50 -9.85 19.74
N LEU A 38 3.83 -9.59 21.01
CA LEU A 38 5.21 -9.43 21.50
C LEU A 38 6.13 -10.58 21.07
N GLU A 39 5.61 -11.81 21.03
CA GLU A 39 6.32 -13.00 20.57
C GLU A 39 6.83 -12.87 19.12
N ASN A 40 6.07 -12.24 18.22
CA ASN A 40 6.45 -12.09 16.82
C ASN A 40 7.60 -11.08 16.64
N ASN A 41 7.61 -10.03 17.47
CA ASN A 41 8.72 -9.06 17.49
C ASN A 41 9.99 -9.72 18.04
N ILE A 42 9.88 -10.52 19.10
CA ILE A 42 11.01 -11.28 19.66
C ILE A 42 11.58 -12.26 18.61
N ILE A 43 10.73 -12.99 17.88
CA ILE A 43 11.20 -13.88 16.81
C ILE A 43 11.99 -13.10 15.74
N LYS A 44 11.51 -11.89 15.38
CA LYS A 44 12.18 -11.04 14.39
C LYS A 44 13.55 -10.58 14.89
N THR A 45 13.67 -10.07 16.11
CA THR A 45 14.94 -9.58 16.68
C THR A 45 15.94 -10.70 16.87
N LEU A 46 15.55 -11.82 17.48
CA LEU A 46 16.42 -12.98 17.67
C LEU A 46 16.95 -13.53 16.34
N ARG A 47 16.14 -13.49 15.28
CA ARG A 47 16.56 -13.97 13.96
C ARG A 47 17.43 -12.98 13.20
N GLN A 48 17.07 -11.70 13.18
CA GLN A 48 17.73 -10.70 12.33
C GLN A 48 18.97 -10.10 13.01
N GLU A 49 18.90 -9.82 14.30
CA GLU A 49 19.97 -9.15 15.05
C GLU A 49 20.93 -10.18 15.65
N GLN A 50 20.40 -11.18 16.36
CA GLN A 50 21.21 -12.19 17.05
C GLN A 50 21.56 -13.40 16.18
N LYS A 51 20.94 -13.53 15.00
CA LYS A 51 21.19 -14.59 14.00
C LYS A 51 21.04 -16.02 14.55
N LEU A 52 20.19 -16.20 15.55
CA LEU A 52 19.92 -17.52 16.13
C LEU A 52 19.22 -18.45 15.14
N THR A 53 19.46 -19.75 15.30
CA THR A 53 18.77 -20.81 14.55
C THR A 53 17.31 -20.94 15.01
N TRP A 54 16.45 -21.52 14.16
CA TRP A 54 15.02 -21.67 14.50
C TRP A 54 14.79 -22.53 15.75
N ASN A 55 15.65 -23.53 15.95
CA ASN A 55 15.63 -24.39 17.14
C ASN A 55 15.96 -23.60 18.41
N GLU A 56 17.04 -22.80 18.38
CA GLU A 56 17.43 -21.96 19.53
C GLU A 56 16.34 -20.94 19.88
N ILE A 57 15.70 -20.34 18.87
CA ILE A 57 14.59 -19.40 19.08
C ILE A 57 13.37 -20.12 19.70
N ALA A 58 13.04 -21.33 19.22
CA ALA A 58 11.95 -22.12 19.79
C ALA A 58 12.22 -22.49 21.26
N ASN A 59 13.45 -22.90 21.57
CA ASN A 59 13.87 -23.19 22.95
C ASN A 59 13.79 -21.96 23.84
N TYR A 60 14.25 -20.80 23.36
CA TYR A 60 14.17 -19.54 24.09
C TYR A 60 12.72 -19.16 24.41
N LEU A 61 11.82 -19.20 23.42
CA LEU A 61 10.41 -18.88 23.62
C LEU A 61 9.70 -19.88 24.54
N ASN A 62 10.04 -21.15 24.45
CA ASN A 62 9.49 -22.17 25.33
C ASN A 62 9.99 -22.00 26.77
N GLN A 63 11.25 -21.61 26.99
CA GLN A 63 11.77 -21.28 28.32
C GLN A 63 11.05 -20.07 28.91
N GLU A 64 10.86 -19.00 28.12
CA GLU A 64 10.04 -17.83 28.49
C GLU A 64 8.62 -18.24 28.92
N ARG A 65 7.99 -19.16 28.17
CA ARG A 65 6.65 -19.67 28.49
C ARG A 65 6.62 -20.53 29.73
N LEU A 66 7.58 -21.43 29.91
CA LEU A 66 7.70 -22.25 31.12
C LEU A 66 7.89 -21.38 32.37
N ASN A 67 8.68 -20.31 32.27
CA ASN A 67 8.86 -19.33 33.35
C ASN A 67 7.55 -18.60 33.69
N LYS A 68 6.64 -18.45 32.73
CA LYS A 68 5.29 -17.88 32.90
C LYS A 68 4.25 -18.92 33.33
N GLY A 69 4.61 -20.19 33.42
CA GLY A 69 3.69 -21.30 33.72
C GLY A 69 2.83 -21.75 32.54
N GLU A 70 3.19 -21.37 31.31
CA GLU A 70 2.51 -21.76 30.08
C GLU A 70 3.15 -23.00 29.44
N ALA A 71 2.40 -23.69 28.59
CA ALA A 71 2.89 -24.86 27.87
C ALA A 71 3.91 -24.48 26.78
N ALA A 72 4.97 -25.28 26.68
CA ALA A 72 6.00 -25.18 25.63
C ALA A 72 5.46 -25.67 24.28
N THR A 73 4.70 -24.83 23.59
CA THR A 73 4.04 -25.19 22.31
C THR A 73 4.85 -24.82 21.07
N PHE A 74 5.96 -24.08 21.20
CA PHE A 74 6.72 -23.64 20.04
C PHE A 74 7.59 -24.76 19.49
N THR A 75 7.43 -25.04 18.21
CA THR A 75 8.35 -25.88 17.43
C THR A 75 9.10 -25.04 16.41
N ASP A 76 10.24 -25.53 15.92
CA ASP A 76 11.04 -24.88 14.87
C ASP A 76 10.18 -24.46 13.68
N ALA A 77 9.28 -25.35 13.24
CA ALA A 77 8.37 -25.10 12.13
C ALA A 77 7.33 -24.00 12.45
N ALA A 78 6.84 -23.95 13.70
CA ALA A 78 5.91 -22.91 14.14
C ALA A 78 6.58 -21.52 14.17
N VAL A 79 7.81 -21.45 14.69
CA VAL A 79 8.62 -20.22 14.73
C VAL A 79 8.92 -19.73 13.31
N TYR A 80 9.38 -20.61 12.42
CA TYR A 80 9.63 -20.27 11.03
C TYR A 80 8.37 -19.75 10.32
N SER A 81 7.24 -20.45 10.48
CA SER A 81 5.97 -20.06 9.86
C SER A 81 5.48 -18.69 10.31
N ARG A 82 5.63 -18.39 11.62
CA ARG A 82 5.31 -17.07 12.17
C ARG A 82 6.23 -15.99 11.61
N PHE A 83 7.54 -16.25 11.56
CA PHE A 83 8.50 -15.30 11.00
C PHE A 83 8.18 -14.95 9.54
N VAL A 84 7.96 -15.93 8.66
CA VAL A 84 7.69 -15.68 7.23
C VAL A 84 6.40 -14.87 7.03
N ARG A 85 5.37 -15.11 7.83
CA ARG A 85 4.09 -14.39 7.71
C ARG A 85 4.16 -12.98 8.30
N ASN A 86 4.83 -12.82 9.44
CA ASN A 86 4.75 -11.59 10.24
C ASN A 86 5.94 -10.66 10.03
N ALA A 87 7.15 -11.16 9.75
CA ALA A 87 8.33 -10.30 9.54
C ALA A 87 8.13 -9.28 8.40
N PRO A 88 7.52 -9.64 7.25
CA PRO A 88 7.24 -8.66 6.19
C PRO A 88 6.25 -7.59 6.66
N ARG A 89 5.23 -7.97 7.43
CA ARG A 89 4.21 -7.05 7.97
C ARG A 89 4.78 -6.09 9.01
N ILE A 90 5.69 -6.59 9.86
CA ILE A 90 6.44 -5.76 10.83
C ILE A 90 7.45 -4.86 10.10
N ALA A 91 7.93 -5.23 8.91
CA ALA A 91 8.76 -4.34 8.09
C ALA A 91 7.94 -3.24 7.42
N THR A 92 6.72 -3.54 6.93
CA THR A 92 5.83 -2.54 6.31
C THR A 92 5.42 -1.41 7.26
N SER A 93 5.41 -1.66 8.58
CA SER A 93 5.11 -0.61 9.57
C SER A 93 6.21 0.44 9.73
N VAL A 94 7.37 0.29 9.07
CA VAL A 94 8.43 1.31 9.05
C VAL A 94 8.12 2.45 8.06
N GLY A 95 7.03 2.36 7.29
CA GLY A 95 6.45 3.52 6.61
C GLY A 95 7.10 3.92 5.29
N GLU A 96 7.95 3.07 4.69
CA GLU A 96 8.47 3.33 3.34
C GLU A 96 7.33 3.32 2.31
N ILE A 97 6.98 4.50 1.81
CA ILE A 97 5.98 4.69 0.76
C ILE A 97 6.46 3.98 -0.51
N GLY A 98 5.69 2.99 -0.97
CA GLY A 98 5.97 2.22 -2.19
C GLY A 98 6.57 0.82 -1.96
N PHE A 99 6.80 0.40 -0.71
CA PHE A 99 7.28 -0.95 -0.40
C PHE A 99 6.11 -1.93 -0.19
N ASP A 100 5.73 -2.70 -1.23
CA ASP A 100 4.85 -3.87 -1.07
C ASP A 100 5.71 -5.13 -0.88
N PRO A 101 5.66 -5.82 0.29
CA PRO A 101 6.42 -7.04 0.49
C PRO A 101 6.12 -8.15 -0.52
N LYS A 102 4.95 -8.11 -1.17
CA LYS A 102 4.58 -9.03 -2.26
C LYS A 102 5.47 -8.86 -3.48
N ASP A 103 6.05 -7.68 -3.70
CA ASP A 103 6.96 -7.45 -4.81
C ASP A 103 8.28 -8.19 -4.67
N TYR A 104 8.66 -8.52 -3.43
CA TYR A 104 9.92 -9.19 -3.06
C TYR A 104 9.73 -10.67 -2.66
N MET A 105 8.48 -11.13 -2.54
CA MET A 105 8.17 -12.55 -2.42
C MET A 105 8.22 -13.21 -3.81
N HIS A 106 9.18 -14.11 -4.01
CA HIS A 106 9.43 -14.91 -5.21
C HIS A 106 8.32 -15.94 -5.52
N LEU A 107 7.24 -15.92 -4.74
CA LEU A 107 6.04 -16.73 -4.91
C LEU A 107 4.99 -15.94 -5.71
N ARG A 108 5.29 -15.61 -6.97
CA ARG A 108 4.27 -15.03 -7.87
C ARG A 108 3.46 -16.16 -8.51
N HIS A 109 2.13 -16.06 -8.44
CA HIS A 109 1.22 -16.95 -9.18
C HIS A 109 1.37 -16.66 -10.68
N PRO A 110 1.84 -17.63 -11.49
CA PRO A 110 2.08 -17.42 -12.93
C PRO A 110 0.81 -17.03 -13.71
N ASN A 111 -0.38 -17.21 -13.11
CA ASN A 111 -1.66 -17.06 -13.79
C ASN A 111 -2.37 -15.72 -13.53
N GLN A 112 -1.80 -14.81 -12.72
CA GLN A 112 -2.42 -13.49 -12.45
C GLN A 112 -1.94 -12.36 -13.38
N TYR A 113 -1.08 -12.67 -14.35
CA TYR A 113 -0.79 -11.79 -15.49
C TYR A 113 -1.12 -12.53 -16.78
N THR A 114 -2.41 -12.57 -17.14
CA THR A 114 -2.80 -12.97 -18.50
C THR A 114 -2.63 -11.79 -19.44
N GLN A 115 -1.73 -12.01 -20.38
CA GLN A 115 -1.58 -11.28 -21.64
C GLN A 115 -2.94 -10.92 -22.26
N THR A 116 -3.08 -9.69 -22.71
CA THR A 116 -3.99 -9.35 -23.81
C THR A 116 -3.36 -9.87 -25.10
N GLU A 117 -3.86 -11.04 -25.51
CA GLU A 117 -3.70 -11.73 -26.79
C GLU A 117 -2.47 -12.62 -26.99
N GLY A 118 -2.73 -13.94 -26.98
CA GLY A 118 -2.15 -14.85 -27.96
C GLY A 118 -1.19 -15.91 -27.42
N THR A 119 -1.73 -17.10 -27.24
CA THR A 119 -1.03 -18.39 -27.20
C THR A 119 0.20 -18.48 -28.12
N GLY A 120 1.30 -18.97 -27.56
CA GLY A 120 2.21 -19.89 -28.25
C GLY A 120 3.35 -19.23 -29.02
N GLY A 121 4.56 -19.30 -28.45
CA GLY A 121 5.79 -19.06 -29.20
C GLY A 121 6.89 -18.57 -28.29
N ILE A 122 7.84 -19.45 -27.99
CA ILE A 122 9.14 -19.09 -27.43
C ILE A 122 9.85 -18.23 -28.49
N SER A 123 9.62 -16.91 -28.50
CA SER A 123 10.24 -16.03 -29.48
C SER A 123 11.60 -15.57 -28.94
N LYS A 124 12.61 -15.64 -29.81
CA LYS A 124 14.01 -15.25 -29.58
C LYS A 124 14.16 -13.71 -29.44
N ALA A 125 13.30 -13.06 -28.65
CA ALA A 125 13.31 -11.62 -28.39
C ALA A 125 14.10 -11.25 -27.12
N GLY A 126 14.98 -12.14 -26.65
CA GLY A 126 15.94 -11.88 -25.57
C GLY A 126 17.13 -10.99 -25.96
N LYS A 127 17.08 -10.29 -27.11
CA LYS A 127 18.00 -9.17 -27.35
C LYS A 127 17.50 -8.01 -26.48
N LYS A 128 18.18 -7.79 -25.35
CA LYS A 128 18.06 -6.58 -24.54
C LYS A 128 18.01 -5.38 -25.50
N ARG A 129 16.85 -4.74 -25.63
CA ARG A 129 16.73 -3.46 -26.33
C ARG A 129 17.61 -2.48 -25.55
N VAL A 130 18.77 -2.15 -26.11
CA VAL A 130 19.57 -1.02 -25.64
C VAL A 130 18.69 0.21 -25.87
N LYS A 131 18.22 0.83 -24.77
CA LYS A 131 17.47 2.10 -24.84
C LYS A 131 18.36 3.11 -25.57
N ASN A 132 17.88 3.63 -26.69
CA ASN A 132 18.63 4.55 -27.51
C ASN A 132 18.31 5.95 -27.00
N TYR A 133 19.15 6.50 -26.12
CA TYR A 133 18.91 7.80 -25.47
C TYR A 133 18.89 8.98 -26.45
N ASP A 134 19.42 8.80 -27.65
CA ASP A 134 19.39 9.78 -28.74
C ASP A 134 18.05 9.78 -29.51
N ASN A 135 17.17 8.80 -29.27
CA ASN A 135 15.87 8.76 -29.93
C ASN A 135 14.80 9.50 -29.11
N ALA A 136 14.59 10.77 -29.43
CA ALA A 136 13.64 11.66 -28.76
C ALA A 136 12.19 11.13 -28.74
N THR A 137 11.80 10.21 -29.65
CA THR A 137 10.46 9.61 -29.63
C THR A 137 10.24 8.60 -28.50
N GLU A 138 11.28 7.89 -28.05
CA GLU A 138 11.17 6.93 -26.94
C GLU A 138 11.03 7.64 -25.57
N LEU A 139 11.54 8.86 -25.46
CA LEU A 139 11.40 9.71 -24.27
C LEU A 139 10.02 10.37 -24.21
N LYS A 140 9.44 10.77 -25.35
CA LYS A 140 8.13 11.45 -25.43
C LYS A 140 6.95 10.64 -24.89
N ALA A 141 7.03 9.31 -24.91
CA ALA A 141 5.99 8.44 -24.37
C ALA A 141 5.96 8.39 -22.84
N ASN A 142 7.07 8.75 -22.16
CA ASN A 142 7.16 8.77 -20.70
C ASN A 142 6.98 10.16 -20.09
N ILE A 143 6.85 11.20 -20.93
CA ILE A 143 6.60 12.55 -20.48
C ILE A 143 5.08 12.75 -20.42
N ARG A 144 4.58 13.28 -19.30
CA ARG A 144 3.16 13.61 -19.15
C ARG A 144 2.78 14.61 -20.24
N GLN A 145 1.84 14.24 -21.10
CA GLN A 145 1.33 15.13 -22.14
C GLN A 145 0.12 15.87 -21.63
N LEU A 146 0.09 17.18 -21.88
CA LEU A 146 -1.12 17.97 -21.68
C LEU A 146 -2.17 17.47 -22.67
N VAL A 147 -3.40 17.31 -22.19
CA VAL A 147 -4.54 17.01 -23.05
C VAL A 147 -4.75 18.20 -23.99
N ALA A 148 -4.94 17.94 -25.28
CA ALA A 148 -5.21 18.99 -26.25
C ALA A 148 -6.49 19.76 -25.87
N ALA A 149 -6.49 21.08 -26.02
CA ALA A 149 -7.58 21.97 -25.60
C ALA A 149 -8.96 21.53 -26.16
N GLU A 150 -9.00 21.03 -27.39
CA GLU A 150 -10.22 20.53 -28.06
C GLU A 150 -10.85 19.31 -27.35
N VAL A 151 -10.02 18.46 -26.74
CA VAL A 151 -10.46 17.29 -25.95
C VAL A 151 -10.82 17.70 -24.52
N GLN A 152 -10.28 18.83 -24.05
CA GLN A 152 -10.52 19.37 -22.73
C GLN A 152 -11.92 20.00 -22.61
N ASP A 153 -12.36 20.76 -23.63
CA ASP A 153 -13.64 21.48 -23.61
C ASP A 153 -14.88 20.57 -23.77
N ASN A 154 -14.81 19.53 -24.62
CA ASN A 154 -15.96 18.65 -24.89
C ASN A 154 -15.85 17.26 -24.25
N GLY A 155 -14.68 16.92 -23.72
CA GLY A 155 -14.39 15.55 -23.27
C GLY A 155 -14.80 15.26 -21.83
N LEU A 156 -14.93 16.29 -20.98
CA LEU A 156 -15.30 16.13 -19.57
C LEU A 156 -16.80 15.96 -19.35
N ASP A 157 -17.63 16.43 -20.27
CA ASP A 157 -19.10 16.29 -20.20
C ASP A 157 -19.57 14.85 -20.46
N ASP A 158 -18.67 13.99 -20.94
CA ASP A 158 -18.92 12.57 -21.11
C ASP A 158 -19.11 11.89 -19.74
N ALA A 159 -20.11 11.02 -19.66
CA ALA A 159 -20.53 10.39 -18.41
C ALA A 159 -19.41 9.53 -17.80
N GLU A 160 -18.65 8.83 -18.63
CA GLU A 160 -17.54 7.98 -18.18
C GLU A 160 -16.39 8.81 -17.61
N LYS A 161 -16.05 9.94 -18.24
CA LYS A 161 -14.98 10.81 -17.75
C LYS A 161 -15.39 11.59 -16.50
N THR A 162 -16.66 11.96 -16.41
CA THR A 162 -17.23 12.52 -15.18
C THR A 162 -17.11 11.52 -14.03
N GLU A 163 -17.44 10.24 -14.25
CA GLU A 163 -17.29 9.20 -13.22
C GLU A 163 -15.83 9.01 -12.81
N GLN A 164 -14.89 8.95 -13.77
CA GLN A 164 -13.45 8.88 -13.49
C GLN A 164 -12.94 10.09 -12.71
N LEU A 165 -13.45 11.29 -13.02
CA LEU A 165 -13.13 12.50 -12.25
C LEU A 165 -13.61 12.38 -10.81
N MET A 166 -14.85 11.91 -10.59
CA MET A 166 -15.39 11.74 -9.24
C MET A 166 -14.61 10.69 -8.43
N GLU A 167 -14.19 9.59 -9.06
CA GLU A 167 -13.30 8.60 -8.43
C GLU A 167 -11.92 9.19 -8.08
N ALA A 168 -11.36 9.99 -8.98
CA ALA A 168 -10.08 10.65 -8.76
C ALA A 168 -10.17 11.65 -7.60
N VAL A 169 -11.23 12.45 -7.54
CA VAL A 169 -11.51 13.39 -6.44
C VAL A 169 -11.64 12.63 -5.12
N ALA A 170 -12.47 11.59 -5.06
CA ALA A 170 -12.64 10.78 -3.86
C ALA A 170 -11.33 10.14 -3.37
N LYS A 171 -10.46 9.73 -4.30
CA LYS A 171 -9.13 9.18 -3.97
C LYS A 171 -8.17 10.26 -3.45
N CYS A 172 -8.21 11.46 -4.02
CA CYS A 172 -7.42 12.59 -3.54
C CYS A 172 -7.89 13.01 -2.14
N GLU A 173 -9.19 13.07 -1.89
CA GLU A 173 -9.77 13.39 -0.57
C GLU A 173 -9.33 12.39 0.50
N ARG A 174 -9.45 11.08 0.23
CA ARG A 174 -9.00 10.03 1.16
C ARG A 174 -7.52 10.11 1.53
N ASN A 175 -6.70 10.69 0.67
CA ASN A 175 -5.26 10.82 0.88
C ASN A 175 -4.82 12.27 1.12
N PHE A 176 -5.76 13.20 1.29
CA PHE A 176 -5.46 14.62 1.42
C PHE A 176 -4.42 14.90 2.51
N TRP A 177 -4.67 14.39 3.72
CA TRP A 177 -3.75 14.57 4.85
C TRP A 177 -2.41 13.87 4.68
N LYS A 178 -2.34 12.81 3.84
CA LYS A 178 -1.06 12.19 3.50
C LYS A 178 -0.24 13.10 2.58
N TYR A 179 -0.87 13.74 1.61
CA TYR A 179 -0.18 14.76 0.79
C TYR A 179 0.28 15.94 1.63
N VAL A 180 -0.54 16.39 2.59
CA VAL A 180 -0.14 17.44 3.53
C VAL A 180 1.05 16.99 4.38
N ALA A 181 1.08 15.74 4.84
CA ALA A 181 2.22 15.18 5.56
C ALA A 181 3.50 15.13 4.70
N ASP A 182 3.40 14.70 3.45
CA ASP A 182 4.53 14.68 2.50
C ASP A 182 5.08 16.09 2.23
N GLU A 183 4.20 17.09 2.06
CA GLU A 183 4.64 18.47 1.87
C GLU A 183 5.25 19.06 3.16
N MET A 184 4.71 18.70 4.34
CA MET A 184 5.31 19.06 5.63
C MET A 184 6.70 18.43 5.80
N GLU A 185 6.89 17.19 5.36
CA GLU A 185 8.20 16.54 5.36
C GLU A 185 9.16 17.25 4.42
N ARG A 186 8.76 17.58 3.19
CA ARG A 186 9.61 18.35 2.26
C ARG A 186 10.03 19.69 2.83
N ALA A 187 9.12 20.38 3.51
CA ALA A 187 9.40 21.71 4.08
C ALA A 187 10.29 21.65 5.33
N THR A 188 10.17 20.60 6.15
CA THR A 188 10.78 20.57 7.50
C THR A 188 11.78 19.43 7.73
N THR A 189 11.96 18.55 6.74
CA THR A 189 12.74 17.30 6.76
C THR A 189 12.35 16.30 7.85
N LYS A 190 11.17 16.48 8.45
CA LYS A 190 10.62 15.61 9.50
C LYS A 190 9.32 14.97 9.05
N MET A 191 9.19 13.68 9.31
CA MET A 191 7.97 12.92 9.01
C MET A 191 6.92 13.16 10.10
N TYR A 192 5.70 13.51 9.71
CA TYR A 192 4.56 13.70 10.62
C TYR A 192 3.44 12.71 10.28
N ASP A 193 2.70 12.29 11.30
CA ASP A 193 1.50 11.47 11.10
C ASP A 193 0.37 12.34 10.50
N PRO A 194 -0.22 11.95 9.34
CA PRO A 194 -1.37 12.63 8.74
C PRO A 194 -2.54 12.87 9.70
N GLU A 195 -2.84 11.93 10.61
CA GLU A 195 -3.97 12.08 11.56
C GLU A 195 -3.71 13.18 12.60
N VAL A 196 -2.44 13.34 13.00
CA VAL A 196 -2.02 14.36 13.95
C VAL A 196 -2.06 15.74 13.31
N LEU A 197 -1.63 15.86 12.04
CA LEU A 197 -1.73 17.10 11.29
C LEU A 197 -3.19 17.53 11.06
N ALA A 198 -4.07 16.58 10.71
CA ALA A 198 -5.50 16.81 10.59
C ALA A 198 -6.11 17.31 11.91
N SER A 199 -5.82 16.61 13.00
CA SER A 199 -6.32 16.98 14.34
C SER A 199 -5.83 18.35 14.77
N ARG A 200 -4.55 18.68 14.49
CA ARG A 200 -3.99 19.99 14.82
C ARG A 200 -4.62 21.11 14.00
N TYR A 201 -4.87 20.88 12.70
CA TYR A 201 -5.52 21.84 11.83
C TYR A 201 -6.96 22.13 12.27
N HIS A 202 -7.73 21.11 12.64
CA HIS A 202 -9.11 21.28 13.12
C HIS A 202 -9.22 21.83 14.55
N ALA A 203 -8.13 21.80 15.33
CA ALA A 203 -8.07 22.36 16.67
C ALA A 203 -7.63 23.85 16.69
N ILE A 204 -7.24 24.40 15.54
CA ILE A 204 -6.97 25.84 15.34
C ILE A 204 -8.28 26.52 14.94
#